data_AF-A0AAX0RR06-F1
#
_entry.id   AF-A0AAX0RR06-F1
#
_cell.length_a   1.000
_cell.length_b   1.000
_cell.length_c   1.000
_cell.angle_alpha   90.00
_cell.angle_beta   90.00
_cell.angle_gamma   90.00
#
_symmetry.space_group_name_H-M   'P 1'
#
loop_
_entity.id
_entity.type
_entity.pdbx_description
1 polymer ?
#
loop_
_entity_poly.entity_id
_entity_poly.type
_entity_poly.pdbx_seq_one_letter_code
_entity_poly.pdbx_strand_id
1 'polypeptide(L)'
;MPRKPRIWYPGAMYHITSRGNRHSNIFLDDKDRLRYLHHLEETKEKYFFELHSYCLMTNHVHLLLETMQHPISDIMHKLNSRYAISFNRRHDHDGHLFQGRYHSVLIESIEQFTATSRYIHLNPVKANIVKNPAEYKWSSYKAFQIGKPNMHVNTTQILHYFQTPQNYEEYVMRGSDHISHL
;
A
#
# COMPACT_ATOMS: atom_id res chain seq x y z
N MET A 1 -9.20 8.44 25.82
CA MET A 1 -7.76 8.32 26.10
C MET A 1 -6.96 9.11 25.08
N PRO A 2 -6.03 9.99 25.49
CA PRO A 2 -5.10 10.62 24.57
C PRO A 2 -4.26 9.54 23.90
N ARG A 3 -4.20 9.54 22.57
CA ARG A 3 -3.44 8.56 21.80
C ARG A 3 -1.96 8.90 21.89
N LYS A 4 -1.11 7.87 21.99
CA LYS A 4 0.34 8.04 21.83
C LYS A 4 0.64 8.69 20.48
N PRO A 5 1.48 9.73 20.42
CA PRO A 5 1.96 10.30 19.16
C PRO A 5 2.61 9.21 18.31
N ARG A 6 2.46 9.29 16.98
CA ARG A 6 3.20 8.41 16.08
C ARG A 6 4.66 8.86 16.07
N ILE A 7 5.58 7.94 16.33
CA ILE A 7 7.02 8.18 16.19
C ILE A 7 7.28 8.55 14.73
N TRP A 8 8.06 9.59 14.48
CA TRP A 8 8.46 10.03 13.15
C TRP A 8 9.89 10.58 13.16
N TYR A 9 10.61 10.27 12.07
CA TYR A 9 11.91 10.79 11.72
C TYR A 9 12.10 10.65 10.18
N PRO A 10 12.98 11.44 9.55
CA PRO A 10 13.36 11.22 8.15
C PRO A 10 13.92 9.80 7.93
N GLY A 11 13.41 9.10 6.92
CA GLY A 11 13.69 7.68 6.66
C GLY A 11 12.80 6.70 7.44
N ALA A 12 11.85 7.17 8.26
CA ALA A 12 10.94 6.29 8.96
C ALA A 12 10.01 5.56 7.96
N MET A 13 9.98 4.23 8.07
CA MET A 13 9.19 3.35 7.21
C MET A 13 7.97 2.81 7.94
N TYR A 14 6.86 2.70 7.23
CA TYR A 14 5.60 2.25 7.83
C TYR A 14 4.86 1.28 6.94
N HIS A 15 4.30 0.24 7.55
CA HIS A 15 3.16 -0.46 6.98
C HIS A 15 1.88 0.31 7.32
N ILE A 16 1.21 0.83 6.29
CA ILE A 16 -0.01 1.62 6.42
C ILE A 16 -1.19 0.83 5.86
N THR A 17 -2.32 0.88 6.57
CA THR A 17 -3.61 0.35 6.08
C THR A 17 -4.72 1.38 6.22
N SER A 18 -5.43 1.68 5.13
CA SER A 18 -6.64 2.52 5.13
C SER A 18 -7.83 1.69 4.67
N ARG A 19 -8.89 1.60 5.49
CA ARG A 19 -10.05 0.72 5.24
C ARG A 19 -11.36 1.52 5.20
N GLY A 20 -12.28 1.07 4.36
CA GLY A 20 -13.62 1.62 4.23
C GLY A 20 -14.42 1.57 5.52
N ASN A 21 -15.25 2.57 5.73
CA ASN A 21 -16.15 2.66 6.87
C ASN A 21 -17.11 1.47 6.87
N ARG A 22 -17.28 0.80 8.02
CA ARG A 22 -18.09 -0.45 8.13
C ARG A 22 -17.66 -1.54 7.13
N HIS A 23 -16.37 -1.60 6.81
CA HIS A 23 -15.79 -2.52 5.83
C HIS A 23 -16.35 -2.36 4.40
N SER A 24 -16.95 -1.21 4.10
CA SER A 24 -17.49 -0.91 2.76
C SER A 24 -16.40 -0.89 1.70
N ASN A 25 -16.81 -1.15 0.46
CA ASN A 25 -15.93 -1.01 -0.68
C ASN A 25 -15.51 0.44 -0.83
N ILE A 26 -14.20 0.66 -0.95
CA ILE A 26 -13.63 1.97 -1.25
C ILE A 26 -13.24 2.06 -2.72
N PHE A 27 -13.31 0.97 -3.48
CA PHE A 27 -13.21 0.94 -4.94
C PHE A 27 -14.39 0.16 -5.50
N LEU A 28 -15.28 0.82 -6.23
CA LEU A 28 -16.41 0.17 -6.89
C LEU A 28 -16.02 -0.34 -8.28
N ASP A 29 -15.05 0.33 -8.92
CA ASP A 29 -14.52 -0.07 -10.21
C ASP A 29 -13.03 0.28 -10.38
N ASP A 30 -12.52 0.05 -11.59
CA ASP A 30 -11.13 0.34 -11.94
C ASP A 30 -10.83 1.84 -12.00
N LYS A 31 -11.83 2.68 -12.34
CA LYS A 31 -11.67 4.13 -12.39
C LYS A 31 -11.43 4.71 -10.99
N ASP A 32 -12.01 4.11 -9.94
CA ASP A 32 -11.73 4.48 -8.56
C ASP A 32 -10.28 4.20 -8.17
N ARG A 33 -9.75 3.04 -8.57
CA ARG A 33 -8.35 2.67 -8.29
C ARG A 33 -7.36 3.55 -9.05
N LEU A 34 -7.64 3.84 -10.32
CA LEU A 34 -6.85 4.80 -11.09
C LEU A 34 -6.87 6.19 -10.45
N ARG A 35 -8.03 6.64 -9.96
CA ARG A 35 -8.15 7.93 -9.26
C ARG A 35 -7.32 7.95 -7.97
N TYR A 36 -7.30 6.85 -7.21
CA TYR A 36 -6.46 6.75 -6.02
C TYR A 36 -4.98 6.81 -6.35
N LEU A 37 -4.53 6.07 -7.38
CA LEU A 37 -3.12 6.10 -7.82
C LEU A 37 -2.70 7.50 -8.29
N HIS A 38 -3.59 8.21 -8.98
CA HIS A 38 -3.35 9.60 -9.38
C HIS A 38 -3.22 10.53 -8.16
N HIS A 39 -4.10 10.43 -7.16
CA HIS A 39 -3.95 11.22 -5.93
C HIS A 39 -2.70 10.84 -5.14
N LEU A 40 -2.27 9.57 -5.21
CA LEU A 40 -1.04 9.10 -4.59
C LEU A 40 0.18 9.75 -5.25
N GLU A 41 0.19 9.83 -6.58
CA GLU A 41 1.22 10.54 -7.36
C GLU A 41 1.26 12.03 -7.01
N GLU A 42 0.12 12.76 -7.07
CA GLU A 42 0.04 14.17 -6.66
C GLU A 42 0.55 14.38 -5.21
N THR A 43 0.27 13.41 -4.33
CA THR A 43 0.71 13.49 -2.93
C THR A 43 2.21 13.21 -2.81
N LYS A 44 2.76 12.29 -3.62
CA LYS A 44 4.20 11.97 -3.67
C LYS A 44 4.99 13.18 -4.15
N GLU A 45 4.54 13.86 -5.19
CA GLU A 45 5.15 15.11 -5.68
C GLU A 45 5.14 16.23 -4.64
N LYS A 46 4.04 16.35 -3.87
CA LYS A 46 3.91 17.42 -2.88
C LYS A 46 4.74 17.19 -1.61
N TYR A 47 4.78 15.95 -1.10
CA TYR A 47 5.34 15.65 0.21
C TYR A 47 6.66 14.87 0.17
N PHE A 48 7.13 14.49 -1.03
CA PHE A 48 8.40 13.79 -1.25
C PHE A 48 8.60 12.61 -0.29
N PHE A 49 7.85 11.53 -0.50
CA PHE A 49 8.02 10.26 0.22
C PHE A 49 8.38 9.15 -0.75
N GLU A 50 8.96 8.06 -0.25
CA GLU A 50 9.15 6.85 -1.07
C GLU A 50 8.08 5.81 -0.77
N LEU A 51 7.64 5.14 -1.82
CA LEU A 51 6.71 4.04 -1.72
C LEU A 51 7.42 2.80 -2.24
N HIS A 52 7.54 1.77 -1.43
CA HIS A 52 8.24 0.56 -1.83
C HIS A 52 7.27 -0.51 -2.34
N SER A 53 6.11 -0.62 -1.71
CA SER A 53 5.08 -1.58 -2.09
C SER A 53 3.66 -1.07 -1.84
N TYR A 54 2.71 -1.47 -2.68
CA TYR A 54 1.28 -1.23 -2.44
C TYR A 54 0.39 -2.38 -2.92
N CYS A 55 -0.81 -2.45 -2.34
CA CYS A 55 -1.92 -3.25 -2.84
C CYS A 55 -3.26 -2.54 -2.58
N LEU A 56 -4.05 -2.30 -3.62
CA LEU A 56 -5.39 -1.70 -3.55
C LEU A 56 -6.44 -2.83 -3.55
N MET A 57 -6.87 -3.25 -2.36
CA MET A 57 -7.96 -4.22 -2.18
C MET A 57 -9.30 -3.50 -2.28
N THR A 58 -10.40 -4.21 -2.56
CA THR A 58 -11.72 -3.59 -2.81
C THR A 58 -12.20 -2.67 -1.67
N ASN A 59 -11.97 -3.06 -0.41
CA ASN A 59 -12.41 -2.29 0.77
C ASN A 59 -11.26 -1.68 1.59
N HIS A 60 -10.00 -1.83 1.17
CA HIS A 60 -8.87 -1.25 1.88
C HIS A 60 -7.60 -1.13 1.02
N VAL A 61 -6.65 -0.33 1.45
CA VAL A 61 -5.34 -0.17 0.81
C VAL A 61 -4.24 -0.53 1.79
N HIS A 62 -3.21 -1.21 1.29
CA HIS A 62 -1.93 -1.43 1.96
C HIS A 62 -0.83 -0.61 1.28
N LEU A 63 -0.01 0.12 2.06
CA LEU A 63 1.17 0.84 1.59
C LEU A 63 2.38 0.50 2.48
N LEU A 64 3.55 0.31 1.88
CA LEU A 64 4.85 0.32 2.54
C LEU A 64 5.56 1.61 2.14
N LEU A 65 5.55 2.59 3.04
CA LEU A 65 5.90 3.98 2.76
C LEU A 65 7.03 4.44 3.68
N GLU A 66 8.03 5.10 3.10
CA GLU A 66 9.14 5.75 3.78
C GLU A 66 8.99 7.27 3.72
N THR A 67 8.98 7.94 4.87
CA THR A 67 8.87 9.40 4.93
C THR A 67 10.22 10.08 4.82
N MET A 68 10.31 11.16 4.04
CA MET A 68 11.55 11.96 3.98
C MET A 68 11.45 13.22 4.84
N GLN A 69 10.61 14.17 4.44
CA GLN A 69 10.57 15.51 5.05
C GLN A 69 9.34 15.75 5.92
N HIS A 70 8.29 14.97 5.71
CA HIS A 70 6.99 15.18 6.35
C HIS A 70 6.52 13.93 7.09
N PRO A 71 5.79 14.10 8.22
CA PRO A 71 5.23 12.99 8.94
C PRO A 71 4.14 12.27 8.13
N ILE A 72 4.00 10.97 8.35
CA ILE A 72 2.94 10.15 7.72
C ILE A 72 1.52 10.67 7.98
N SER A 73 1.30 11.48 9.02
CA SER A 73 0.01 12.13 9.27
C SER A 73 -0.40 13.02 8.11
N ASP A 74 0.54 13.80 7.58
CA ASP A 74 0.25 14.86 6.63
C ASP A 74 0.04 14.25 5.24
N ILE A 75 0.91 13.31 4.89
CA ILE A 75 0.84 12.52 3.66
C ILE A 75 -0.50 11.79 3.57
N MET A 76 -0.84 11.00 4.58
CA MET A 76 -2.06 10.21 4.56
C MET A 76 -3.32 11.06 4.74
N HIS A 77 -3.24 12.18 5.46
CA HIS A 77 -4.35 13.13 5.53
C HIS A 77 -4.65 13.69 4.14
N LYS A 78 -3.63 14.13 3.38
CA LYS A 78 -3.81 14.62 2.02
C LYS A 78 -4.40 13.54 1.12
N LEU A 79 -3.76 12.37 1.06
CA LEU A 79 -4.15 11.28 0.16
C LEU A 79 -5.59 10.81 0.43
N ASN A 80 -5.89 10.45 1.68
CA ASN A 80 -7.20 9.90 2.02
C ASN A 80 -8.32 10.94 1.85
N SER A 81 -8.05 12.22 2.20
CA SER A 81 -9.07 13.27 2.07
C SER A 81 -9.38 13.57 0.60
N ARG A 82 -8.35 13.69 -0.24
CA ARG A 82 -8.51 13.92 -1.68
C ARG A 82 -9.27 12.78 -2.35
N TYR A 83 -8.90 11.55 -2.01
CA TYR A 83 -9.58 10.38 -2.54
C TYR A 83 -11.04 10.33 -2.10
N ALA A 84 -11.33 10.45 -0.79
CA ALA A 84 -12.68 10.39 -0.25
C ALA A 84 -13.60 11.44 -0.87
N ILE A 85 -13.13 12.69 -1.01
CA ILE A 85 -13.89 13.76 -1.67
C ILE A 85 -14.21 13.39 -3.12
N SER A 86 -13.22 12.91 -3.87
CA SER A 86 -13.43 12.55 -5.28
C SER A 86 -14.33 11.32 -5.48
N PHE A 87 -14.26 10.36 -4.56
CA PHE A 87 -15.12 9.17 -4.56
C PHE A 87 -16.56 9.53 -4.24
N ASN A 88 -16.79 10.29 -3.16
CA ASN A 88 -18.12 10.73 -2.74
C ASN A 88 -18.81 11.55 -3.83
N ARG A 89 -18.10 12.50 -4.43
CA ARG A 89 -18.63 13.30 -5.55
C ARG A 89 -19.00 12.43 -6.76
N ARG A 90 -18.23 11.38 -7.04
CA ARG A 90 -18.43 10.51 -8.20
C ARG A 90 -19.65 9.60 -8.03
N HIS A 91 -19.89 9.14 -6.81
CA HIS A 91 -20.90 8.14 -6.48
C HIS A 91 -22.12 8.71 -5.75
N ASP A 92 -22.24 10.05 -5.68
CA ASP A 92 -23.31 10.77 -4.99
C ASP A 92 -23.51 10.29 -3.53
N HIS A 93 -22.39 10.12 -2.83
CA HIS A 93 -22.38 9.68 -1.44
C HIS A 93 -22.00 10.82 -0.50
N ASP A 94 -22.59 10.80 0.70
CA ASP A 94 -22.23 11.69 1.81
C ASP A 94 -21.49 10.96 2.93
N GLY A 95 -20.78 11.73 3.76
CA GLY A 95 -20.12 11.25 4.97
C GLY A 95 -18.76 10.59 4.74
N HIS A 96 -18.33 9.78 5.72
CA HIS A 96 -16.98 9.23 5.77
C HIS A 96 -16.84 7.96 4.91
N LEU A 97 -15.98 8.04 3.88
CA LEU A 97 -15.57 6.87 3.09
C LEU A 97 -14.73 5.89 3.92
N PHE A 98 -13.72 6.39 4.63
CA PHE A 98 -12.84 5.58 5.47
C PHE A 98 -13.37 5.47 6.90
N GLN A 99 -13.11 4.35 7.57
CA GLN A 99 -13.54 4.09 8.97
C GLN A 99 -12.96 5.07 10.00
N GLY A 100 -11.98 5.88 9.61
CA GLY A 100 -11.28 6.83 10.46
C GLY A 100 -9.89 7.10 9.91
N ARG A 101 -8.95 7.41 10.82
CA ARG A 101 -7.54 7.51 10.46
C ARG A 101 -7.02 6.13 10.01
N TYR A 102 -6.04 6.15 9.13
CA TYR A 102 -5.27 4.97 8.76
C TYR A 102 -4.62 4.30 9.99
N HIS A 103 -4.44 2.98 9.91
CA HIS A 103 -3.56 2.22 10.80
C HIS A 103 -2.13 2.28 10.26
N SER A 104 -1.15 2.33 11.16
CA SER A 104 0.28 2.41 10.81
C SER A 104 1.11 1.65 11.83
N VAL A 105 2.01 0.80 11.33
CA VAL A 105 3.04 0.10 12.13
C VAL A 105 4.40 0.58 11.64
N LEU A 106 5.25 1.03 12.57
CA LEU A 106 6.64 1.40 12.27
C LEU A 106 7.43 0.13 11.89
N ILE A 107 8.26 0.24 10.87
CA ILE A 107 9.18 -0.80 10.46
C ILE A 107 10.53 -0.55 11.13
N GLU A 108 10.98 -1.50 11.95
CA GLU A 108 12.15 -1.36 12.82
C GLU A 108 13.31 -2.27 12.37
N SER A 109 13.09 -3.16 11.39
CA SER A 109 14.12 -4.06 10.86
C SER A 109 13.97 -4.37 9.36
N ILE A 110 15.05 -4.85 8.74
CA ILE A 110 15.08 -5.27 7.33
C ILE A 110 14.20 -6.50 7.09
N GLU A 111 14.17 -7.42 8.05
CA GLU A 111 13.30 -8.60 8.00
C GLU A 111 11.83 -8.17 8.01
N GLN A 112 11.48 -7.20 8.86
CA GLN A 112 10.11 -6.65 8.89
C GLN A 112 9.78 -5.90 7.60
N PHE A 113 10.74 -5.15 7.04
CA PHE A 113 10.59 -4.43 5.78
C PHE A 113 10.26 -5.36 4.60
N THR A 114 11.09 -6.38 4.41
CA THR A 114 10.93 -7.37 3.33
C THR A 114 9.69 -8.25 3.55
N ALA A 115 9.42 -8.69 4.79
CA ALA A 115 8.23 -9.47 5.12
C ALA A 115 6.94 -8.67 4.90
N THR A 116 6.95 -7.37 5.19
CA THR A 116 5.82 -6.48 4.91
C THR A 116 5.57 -6.38 3.42
N SER A 117 6.61 -6.18 2.60
CA SER A 117 6.44 -6.15 1.14
C SER A 117 5.79 -7.43 0.61
N ARG A 118 6.29 -8.60 1.04
CA ARG A 118 5.69 -9.89 0.71
C ARG A 118 4.24 -10.00 1.17
N TYR A 119 3.95 -9.60 2.41
CA TYR A 119 2.58 -9.62 2.95
C TYR A 119 1.62 -8.77 2.10
N ILE A 120 2.06 -7.58 1.67
CA ILE A 120 1.28 -6.68 0.81
C ILE A 120 0.98 -7.35 -0.53
N HIS A 121 1.97 -7.94 -1.19
CA HIS A 121 1.79 -8.58 -2.50
C HIS A 121 0.98 -9.88 -2.44
N LEU A 122 1.04 -10.62 -1.33
CA LEU A 122 0.23 -11.82 -1.13
C LEU A 122 -1.20 -11.54 -0.68
N ASN A 123 -1.56 -10.28 -0.38
CA ASN A 123 -2.90 -9.95 0.12
C ASN A 123 -4.05 -10.41 -0.81
N PRO A 124 -3.96 -10.23 -2.14
CA PRO A 124 -4.96 -10.75 -3.08
C PRO A 124 -5.06 -12.28 -3.10
N VAL A 125 -3.94 -12.98 -2.88
CA VAL A 125 -3.89 -14.44 -2.78
C VAL A 125 -4.55 -14.90 -1.49
N LYS A 126 -4.23 -14.27 -0.34
CA LYS A 126 -4.88 -14.51 0.96
C LYS A 126 -6.39 -14.33 0.91
N ALA A 127 -6.85 -13.37 0.11
CA ALA A 127 -8.27 -13.10 -0.08
C ALA A 127 -8.94 -14.01 -1.11
N ASN A 128 -8.24 -15.03 -1.66
CA ASN A 128 -8.71 -15.93 -2.71
C ASN A 128 -9.21 -15.20 -3.99
N ILE A 129 -8.66 -14.02 -4.29
CA ILE A 129 -9.02 -13.24 -5.49
C ILE A 129 -8.26 -13.75 -6.72
N VAL A 130 -6.99 -14.13 -6.51
CA VAL A 130 -6.09 -14.66 -7.54
C VAL A 130 -5.26 -15.81 -6.96
N LYS A 131 -4.75 -16.70 -7.81
CA LYS A 131 -3.85 -17.78 -7.36
C LYS A 131 -2.40 -17.32 -7.29
N ASN A 132 -2.02 -16.39 -8.17
CA ASN A 132 -0.67 -15.84 -8.24
C ASN A 132 -0.71 -14.30 -8.04
N PRO A 133 0.17 -13.71 -7.21
CA PRO A 133 0.20 -12.26 -7.01
C PRO A 133 0.40 -11.46 -8.31
N ALA A 134 1.05 -12.02 -9.33
CA ALA A 134 1.21 -11.42 -10.65
C ALA A 134 -0.11 -11.26 -11.43
N GLU A 135 -1.18 -11.97 -11.08
CA GLU A 135 -2.49 -11.84 -11.72
C GLU A 135 -3.24 -10.59 -11.22
N TYR A 136 -2.89 -10.09 -10.02
CA TYR A 136 -3.59 -8.95 -9.42
C TYR A 136 -3.00 -7.60 -9.87
N LYS A 137 -3.66 -6.98 -10.87
CA LYS A 137 -3.23 -5.72 -11.48
C LYS A 137 -3.16 -4.51 -10.53
N TRP A 138 -3.84 -4.58 -9.39
CA TRP A 138 -3.94 -3.47 -8.44
C TRP A 138 -2.94 -3.56 -7.28
N SER A 139 -1.82 -4.23 -7.52
CA SER A 139 -0.66 -4.25 -6.62
C SER A 139 0.60 -3.80 -7.34
N SER A 140 1.64 -3.45 -6.58
CA SER A 140 2.95 -3.17 -7.15
C SER A 140 3.78 -4.42 -7.46
N TYR A 141 3.28 -5.65 -7.25
CA TYR A 141 4.10 -6.86 -7.37
C TYR A 141 4.77 -7.01 -8.73
N LYS A 142 4.07 -6.68 -9.82
CA LYS A 142 4.64 -6.71 -11.17
C LYS A 142 5.87 -5.81 -11.33
N ALA A 143 6.00 -4.75 -10.53
CA ALA A 143 7.14 -3.85 -10.56
C ALA A 143 8.46 -4.50 -10.14
N PHE A 144 8.37 -5.62 -9.43
CA PHE A 144 9.52 -6.39 -8.98
C PHE A 144 10.02 -7.38 -10.02
N GLN A 145 9.31 -7.52 -11.15
CA GLN A 145 9.71 -8.38 -12.26
C GLN A 145 10.58 -7.61 -13.26
N ILE A 146 11.45 -8.31 -13.98
CA ILE A 146 12.33 -7.70 -14.99
C ILE A 146 11.52 -6.93 -16.05
N GLY A 147 11.92 -5.68 -16.32
CA GLY A 147 11.40 -4.87 -17.42
C GLY A 147 9.99 -4.31 -17.22
N LYS A 148 9.46 -4.32 -15.99
CA LYS A 148 8.10 -3.84 -15.69
C LYS A 148 8.11 -2.64 -14.73
N PRO A 149 8.64 -1.47 -15.11
CA PRO A 149 8.69 -0.32 -14.21
C PRO A 149 7.28 0.13 -13.78
N ASN A 150 7.20 0.73 -12.59
CA ASN A 150 5.98 1.35 -12.07
C ASN A 150 6.34 2.69 -11.43
N MET A 151 5.77 3.78 -11.95
CA MET A 151 6.11 5.14 -11.54
C MET A 151 5.81 5.45 -10.07
N HIS A 152 4.91 4.69 -9.44
CA HIS A 152 4.52 4.94 -8.06
C HIS A 152 5.50 4.36 -7.05
N VAL A 153 6.27 3.32 -7.40
CA VAL A 153 7.11 2.60 -6.45
C VAL A 153 8.61 2.62 -6.77
N ASN A 154 9.42 2.67 -5.73
CA ASN A 154 10.87 2.45 -5.79
C ASN A 154 11.18 1.03 -5.32
N THR A 155 11.44 0.13 -6.27
CA THR A 155 11.72 -1.29 -6.01
C THR A 155 13.18 -1.54 -5.65
N THR A 156 14.08 -0.60 -5.95
CA THR A 156 15.54 -0.76 -5.83
C THR A 156 15.96 -1.17 -4.42
N GLN A 157 15.39 -0.53 -3.39
CA GLN A 157 15.79 -0.78 -2.00
C GLN A 157 15.39 -2.17 -1.50
N ILE A 158 14.22 -2.67 -1.89
CA ILE A 158 13.82 -4.04 -1.56
C ILE A 158 14.66 -5.02 -2.38
N LEU A 159 14.75 -4.82 -3.69
CA LEU A 159 15.48 -5.71 -4.59
C LEU A 159 16.97 -5.82 -4.23
N HIS A 160 17.57 -4.77 -3.66
CA HIS A 160 18.94 -4.79 -3.14
C HIS A 160 19.18 -5.95 -2.17
N TYR A 161 18.23 -6.27 -1.30
CA TYR A 161 18.36 -7.37 -0.34
C TYR A 161 18.20 -8.77 -0.96
N PHE A 162 17.66 -8.85 -2.17
CA PHE A 162 17.46 -10.11 -2.89
C PHE A 162 18.46 -10.31 -4.03
N GLN A 163 19.24 -9.28 -4.38
CA GLN A 163 20.19 -9.22 -5.50
C GLN A 163 19.54 -9.31 -6.89
N THR A 164 18.52 -10.15 -7.06
CA THR A 164 17.78 -10.33 -8.31
C THR A 164 16.27 -10.26 -8.09
N PRO A 165 15.51 -9.79 -9.09
CA PRO A 165 14.04 -9.96 -9.17
C PRO A 165 13.56 -11.38 -8.85
N GLN A 166 14.24 -12.39 -9.37
CA GLN A 166 13.86 -13.80 -9.22
C GLN A 166 13.92 -14.26 -7.75
N ASN A 167 14.95 -13.85 -7.01
CA ASN A 167 15.06 -14.19 -5.59
C ASN A 167 13.95 -13.54 -4.76
N TYR A 168 13.51 -12.34 -5.13
CA TYR A 168 12.34 -11.71 -4.52
C TYR A 168 11.04 -12.46 -4.86
N GLU A 169 10.86 -12.85 -6.13
CA GLU A 169 9.70 -13.63 -6.56
C GLU A 169 9.61 -14.95 -5.78
N GLU A 170 10.71 -15.69 -5.67
CA GLU A 170 10.77 -16.93 -4.88
C GLU A 170 10.47 -16.68 -3.41
N TYR A 171 11.04 -15.63 -2.81
CA TYR A 171 10.76 -15.25 -1.43
C TYR A 171 9.28 -14.96 -1.17
N VAL A 172 8.61 -14.28 -2.13
CA VAL A 172 7.18 -14.00 -2.05
C VAL A 172 6.38 -15.29 -2.18
N MET A 173 6.69 -16.14 -3.16
CA MET A 173 5.95 -17.39 -3.41
C MET A 173 6.10 -18.40 -2.27
N ARG A 174 7.27 -18.52 -1.62
CA ARG A 174 7.39 -19.34 -0.39
C ARG A 174 6.44 -18.90 0.72
N GLY A 175 6.05 -17.62 0.73
CA GLY A 175 5.05 -17.10 1.66
C GLY A 175 3.61 -17.51 1.32
N SER A 176 3.31 -17.93 0.09
CA SER A 176 1.96 -18.37 -0.28
C SER A 176 1.61 -19.75 0.25
N ASP A 177 2.59 -20.63 0.42
CA ASP A 177 2.37 -22.01 0.87
C ASP A 177 1.80 -22.06 2.29
N HIS A 178 2.16 -21.08 3.13
CA HIS A 178 1.66 -20.92 4.50
C HIS A 178 0.26 -20.30 4.60
N ILE A 179 -0.35 -19.89 3.47
CA ILE A 179 -1.72 -19.33 3.44
C ILE A 179 -2.76 -20.45 3.37
N SER A 180 -2.38 -21.61 2.85
CA SER A 180 -3.25 -22.75 2.51
C SER A 180 -3.89 -23.50 3.69
N HIS A 181 -3.65 -23.06 4.94
CA HIS A 181 -4.02 -23.80 6.15
C HIS A 181 -4.76 -22.96 7.22
N LEU A 182 -5.37 -21.84 6.83
CA LEU A 182 -6.30 -21.06 7.66
C LEU A 182 -7.63 -20.89 6.94
#